data_AF-A9DK84-F1
#
_entry.id   AF-A9DK84-F1
#
_cell.length_a   1.000
_cell.length_b   1.000
_cell.length_c   1.000
_cell.angle_alpha   90.00
_cell.angle_beta   90.00
_cell.angle_gamma   90.00
#
_symmetry.space_group_name_H-M   'P 1'
#
loop_
_entity.id
_entity.type
_entity.pdbx_description
1 polymer ?
#
loop_
_entity_poly.entity_id
_entity_poly.type
_entity_poly.pdbx_seq_one_letter_code
_entity_poly.pdbx_strand_id
1 'polypeptide(L)'
;MKPSLTKIDNFPYQYFQYGSKSSTDIDVIIVLPKAEMPATQEERKRKLKQLKTEFQLDWNAIFVVIKDGVLTDTIYTKSWVDSLNNAFYHTHKHHEQFFEIPVTKTVKRNKTLAIYKAVRTILTMLTRTHLRSQIRPIIRGIHPFQLKLDVLKTIDFSEIETFHQKNTPDADAWKIIAFYLAQNELLIEKNIEVYSKEKLLKQVPAIADFILRKKISQEAKNTLTELKNNWLQTIENYGNFTSNEHILSCNNEHVDMVKEISL
;
A
#
# COMPACT_ATOMS: atom_id res chain seq x y z
N MET A 1 -19.46 -18.20 -5.39
CA MET A 1 -19.73 -17.03 -6.25
C MET A 1 -18.76 -15.93 -5.82
N LYS A 2 -18.07 -15.25 -6.74
CA LYS A 2 -17.17 -14.15 -6.33
C LYS A 2 -18.00 -12.98 -5.80
N PRO A 3 -17.55 -12.26 -4.77
CA PRO A 3 -18.31 -11.14 -4.26
C PRO A 3 -18.23 -10.00 -5.27
N SER A 4 -19.36 -9.71 -5.92
CA SER A 4 -19.57 -8.53 -6.75
C SER A 4 -20.38 -7.52 -5.96
N LEU A 5 -20.14 -6.24 -6.21
CA LEU A 5 -21.03 -5.22 -5.67
C LEU A 5 -22.48 -5.46 -6.09
N THR A 6 -23.39 -5.28 -5.16
CA THR A 6 -24.80 -5.09 -5.44
C THR A 6 -25.11 -3.60 -5.45
N LYS A 7 -26.10 -3.20 -6.25
CA LYS A 7 -26.57 -1.82 -6.23
C LYS A 7 -27.26 -1.57 -4.89
N ILE A 8 -26.91 -0.50 -4.21
CA ILE A 8 -27.50 -0.10 -2.93
C ILE A 8 -28.46 1.04 -3.19
N ASP A 9 -29.73 0.80 -2.88
CA ASP A 9 -30.76 1.81 -3.00
C ASP A 9 -30.54 2.91 -1.96
N ASN A 10 -30.75 4.16 -2.37
CA ASN A 10 -30.62 5.36 -1.52
C ASN A 10 -29.23 5.56 -0.87
N PHE A 11 -28.17 4.94 -1.41
CA PHE A 11 -26.81 5.25 -0.94
C PHE A 11 -26.41 6.67 -1.40
N PRO A 12 -25.94 7.54 -0.50
CA PRO A 12 -25.80 8.98 -0.79
C PRO A 12 -24.62 9.35 -1.69
N TYR A 13 -23.77 8.40 -2.06
CA TYR A 13 -22.52 8.64 -2.78
C TYR A 13 -22.36 7.72 -3.98
N GLN A 14 -21.59 8.15 -4.98
CA GLN A 14 -21.13 7.22 -6.01
C GLN A 14 -20.05 6.29 -5.45
N TYR A 15 -20.04 5.04 -5.91
CA TYR A 15 -19.09 4.04 -5.46
C TYR A 15 -18.73 3.07 -6.58
N PHE A 16 -17.49 2.56 -6.54
CA PHE A 16 -16.94 1.77 -7.63
C PHE A 16 -16.06 0.65 -7.09
N GLN A 17 -16.22 -0.56 -7.62
CA GLN A 17 -15.36 -1.70 -7.30
C GLN A 17 -14.06 -1.62 -8.11
N TYR A 18 -12.95 -2.00 -7.49
CA TYR A 18 -11.65 -2.12 -8.16
C TYR A 18 -10.87 -3.33 -7.67
N GLY A 19 -9.67 -3.54 -8.22
CA GLY A 19 -8.77 -4.62 -7.81
C GLY A 19 -8.85 -5.87 -8.69
N SER A 20 -8.18 -6.93 -8.24
CA SER A 20 -8.08 -8.17 -9.01
C SER A 20 -9.42 -8.90 -9.12
N LYS A 21 -9.66 -9.55 -10.26
CA LYS A 21 -10.77 -10.50 -10.46
C LYS A 21 -10.75 -11.66 -9.47
N SER A 22 -9.62 -11.96 -8.84
CA SER A 22 -9.44 -13.07 -7.90
C SER A 22 -9.43 -12.65 -6.43
N SER A 23 -9.70 -11.36 -6.14
CA SER A 23 -9.74 -10.89 -4.76
C SER A 23 -10.89 -11.56 -4.01
N THR A 24 -10.65 -11.85 -2.73
CA THR A 24 -11.68 -12.31 -1.79
C THR A 24 -12.42 -11.14 -1.16
N ASP A 25 -11.82 -9.95 -1.19
CA ASP A 25 -12.37 -8.73 -0.61
C ASP A 25 -13.02 -7.87 -1.70
N ILE A 26 -14.09 -7.14 -1.35
CA ILE A 26 -14.71 -6.14 -2.22
C ILE A 26 -14.00 -4.80 -1.96
N ASP A 27 -12.99 -4.48 -2.77
CA ASP A 27 -12.30 -3.20 -2.71
C ASP A 27 -13.14 -2.12 -3.39
N VAL A 28 -13.52 -1.07 -2.64
CA VAL A 28 -14.47 -0.05 -3.11
C VAL A 28 -13.92 1.35 -2.87
N ILE A 29 -13.95 2.20 -3.90
CA ILE A 29 -13.82 3.65 -3.70
C ILE A 29 -15.22 4.27 -3.55
N ILE A 30 -15.40 5.14 -2.57
CA ILE A 30 -16.60 5.95 -2.37
C ILE A 30 -16.22 7.40 -2.65
N VAL A 31 -16.88 8.03 -3.62
CA VAL A 31 -16.56 9.39 -4.07
C VAL A 31 -17.28 10.40 -3.19
N LEU A 32 -16.51 11.26 -2.53
CA LEU A 32 -17.03 12.40 -1.77
C LEU A 32 -16.71 13.71 -2.48
N PRO A 33 -17.64 14.69 -2.47
CA PRO A 33 -17.29 16.08 -2.75
C PRO A 33 -16.18 16.55 -1.80
N LYS A 34 -15.27 17.41 -2.28
CA LYS A 34 -14.16 17.91 -1.46
C LYS A 34 -14.65 18.60 -0.18
N ALA A 35 -15.75 19.33 -0.25
CA ALA A 35 -16.36 20.01 0.89
C ALA A 35 -16.88 19.05 1.98
N GLU A 36 -17.18 17.80 1.61
CA GLU A 36 -17.69 16.77 2.53
C GLU A 36 -16.61 15.82 3.06
N MET A 37 -15.38 15.93 2.54
CA MET A 37 -14.24 15.13 2.99
C MET A 37 -13.76 15.66 4.35
N PRO A 38 -13.83 14.86 5.43
CA PRO A 38 -13.36 15.33 6.74
C PRO A 38 -11.87 15.73 6.72
N ALA A 39 -11.53 16.71 7.55
CA ALA A 39 -10.19 17.29 7.57
C ALA A 39 -9.14 16.29 8.08
N THR A 40 -9.49 15.49 9.09
CA THR A 40 -8.55 14.54 9.71
C THR A 40 -8.81 13.11 9.29
N GLN A 41 -7.76 12.28 9.32
CA GLN A 41 -7.86 10.85 8.99
C GLN A 41 -8.72 10.07 9.97
N GLU A 42 -8.72 10.45 11.25
CA GLU A 42 -9.56 9.81 12.27
C GLU A 42 -11.04 10.10 12.06
N GLU A 43 -11.40 11.32 11.63
CA GLU A 43 -12.77 11.64 11.24
C GLU A 43 -13.19 10.91 9.97
N ARG A 44 -12.31 10.82 8.97
CA ARG A 44 -12.55 10.03 7.75
C ARG A 44 -12.85 8.57 8.08
N LYS A 45 -12.04 7.94 8.94
CA LYS A 45 -12.25 6.55 9.41
C LYS A 45 -13.57 6.41 10.17
N ARG A 46 -13.92 7.37 11.02
CA ARG A 46 -15.16 7.37 11.79
C ARG A 46 -16.40 7.48 10.89
N LYS A 47 -16.39 8.44 9.95
CA LYS A 47 -17.47 8.62 8.96
C LYS A 47 -17.63 7.37 8.10
N LEU A 48 -16.53 6.78 7.64
CA LEU A 48 -16.60 5.53 6.87
C LEU A 48 -17.18 4.38 7.69
N LYS A 49 -16.76 4.23 8.96
CA LYS A 49 -17.33 3.21 9.86
C LYS A 49 -18.82 3.40 10.08
N GLN A 50 -19.27 4.65 10.27
CA GLN A 50 -20.69 4.98 10.41
C GLN A 50 -21.49 4.58 9.16
N LEU A 51 -21.05 4.99 7.97
CA LEU A 51 -21.72 4.60 6.71
C LEU A 51 -21.76 3.08 6.53
N LYS A 52 -20.65 2.39 6.83
CA LYS A 52 -20.62 0.92 6.75
C LYS A 52 -21.65 0.27 7.68
N THR A 53 -21.83 0.80 8.89
CA THR A 53 -22.84 0.28 9.83
C THR A 53 -24.26 0.59 9.37
N GLU A 54 -24.51 1.84 8.96
CA GLU A 54 -25.84 2.31 8.53
C GLU A 54 -26.37 1.54 7.32
N PHE A 55 -25.52 1.31 6.32
CA PHE A 55 -25.87 0.60 5.09
C PHE A 55 -25.47 -0.88 5.10
N GLN A 56 -25.06 -1.43 6.25
CA GLN A 56 -24.66 -2.83 6.43
C GLN A 56 -23.64 -3.33 5.38
N LEU A 57 -22.63 -2.50 5.10
CA LEU A 57 -21.64 -2.75 4.06
C LEU A 57 -20.52 -3.67 4.55
N ASP A 58 -20.22 -4.72 3.79
CA ASP A 58 -19.07 -5.61 3.99
C ASP A 58 -17.81 -5.17 3.23
N TRP A 59 -17.86 -4.03 2.54
CA TRP A 59 -16.81 -3.54 1.65
C TRP A 59 -15.49 -3.20 2.36
N ASN A 60 -14.35 -3.47 1.71
CA ASN A 60 -13.09 -2.80 2.00
C ASN A 60 -13.08 -1.42 1.33
N ALA A 61 -13.85 -0.51 1.90
CA ALA A 61 -14.08 0.80 1.32
C ALA A 61 -13.02 1.84 1.70
N ILE A 62 -12.87 2.84 0.84
CA ILE A 62 -12.05 4.04 1.05
C ILE A 62 -12.77 5.26 0.45
N PHE A 63 -12.76 6.39 1.16
CA PHE A 63 -13.23 7.66 0.57
C PHE A 63 -12.18 8.23 -0.36
N VAL A 64 -12.62 8.81 -1.47
CA VAL A 64 -11.78 9.53 -2.43
C VAL A 64 -12.43 10.85 -2.84
N VAL A 65 -11.61 11.82 -3.23
CA VAL A 65 -12.04 12.99 -4.01
C VAL A 65 -11.45 12.83 -5.41
N ILE A 66 -12.28 13.07 -6.42
CA ILE A 66 -11.90 13.01 -7.83
C ILE A 66 -12.11 14.38 -8.45
N LYS A 67 -11.10 14.85 -9.18
CA LYS A 67 -11.14 16.13 -9.90
C LYS A 67 -10.41 15.96 -11.23
N ASP A 68 -10.97 16.50 -12.30
CA ASP A 68 -10.35 16.51 -13.64
C ASP A 68 -9.87 15.13 -14.13
N GLY A 69 -10.67 14.10 -13.84
CA GLY A 69 -10.41 12.72 -14.27
C GLY A 69 -9.38 11.96 -13.44
N VAL A 70 -8.94 12.49 -12.29
CA VAL A 70 -7.94 11.84 -11.41
C VAL A 70 -8.31 11.96 -9.94
N LEU A 71 -7.85 11.02 -9.11
CA LEU A 71 -7.97 11.14 -7.66
C LEU A 71 -7.06 12.29 -7.16
N THR A 72 -7.56 13.06 -6.19
CA THR A 72 -6.82 14.16 -5.57
C THR A 72 -6.75 14.07 -4.04
N ASP A 73 -7.57 13.23 -3.42
CA ASP A 73 -7.58 13.03 -1.96
C ASP A 73 -8.13 11.64 -1.62
N THR A 74 -7.71 11.06 -0.50
CA THR A 74 -8.16 9.72 -0.04
C THR A 74 -7.96 9.50 1.47
N ILE A 75 -8.52 8.43 2.04
CA ILE A 75 -8.24 8.06 3.44
C ILE A 75 -6.85 7.44 3.58
N TYR A 76 -5.98 8.12 4.31
CA TYR A 76 -4.70 7.64 4.78
C TYR A 76 -4.89 6.75 6.04
N THR A 77 -4.25 5.60 6.21
CA THR A 77 -3.02 5.11 5.58
C THR A 77 -3.19 4.09 4.45
N LYS A 78 -4.42 3.82 4.00
CA LYS A 78 -4.71 2.60 3.24
C LYS A 78 -4.18 2.61 1.80
N SER A 79 -4.20 3.76 1.13
CA SER A 79 -3.78 3.88 -0.26
C SER A 79 -3.21 5.27 -0.56
N TRP A 80 -2.31 5.35 -1.54
CA TRP A 80 -1.75 6.63 -2.00
C TRP A 80 -2.54 7.11 -3.21
N VAL A 81 -2.72 8.42 -3.34
CA VAL A 81 -3.55 9.00 -4.40
C VAL A 81 -3.12 8.50 -5.78
N ASP A 82 -1.83 8.52 -6.07
CA ASP A 82 -1.28 8.11 -7.35
C ASP A 82 -1.37 6.59 -7.60
N SER A 83 -1.01 5.78 -6.61
CA SER A 83 -1.13 4.31 -6.66
C SER A 83 -2.59 3.88 -6.80
N LEU A 84 -3.51 4.46 -6.02
CA LEU A 84 -4.93 4.14 -6.06
C LEU A 84 -5.57 4.62 -7.36
N ASN A 85 -5.20 5.79 -7.86
CA ASN A 85 -5.68 6.30 -9.15
C ASN A 85 -5.36 5.29 -10.26
N ASN A 86 -4.10 4.89 -10.36
CA ASN A 86 -3.67 3.99 -11.44
C ASN A 86 -4.22 2.57 -11.23
N ALA A 87 -4.28 2.09 -9.98
CA ALA A 87 -4.91 0.83 -9.66
C ALA A 87 -6.39 0.82 -10.08
N PHE A 88 -7.15 1.86 -9.71
CA PHE A 88 -8.55 2.02 -10.09
C PHE A 88 -8.69 2.05 -11.62
N TYR A 89 -7.97 2.96 -12.30
CA TYR A 89 -7.97 3.12 -13.75
C TYR A 89 -7.72 1.79 -14.50
N HIS A 90 -6.80 0.96 -14.02
CA HIS A 90 -6.48 -0.29 -14.69
C HIS A 90 -7.43 -1.45 -14.35
N THR A 91 -8.13 -1.40 -13.22
CA THR A 91 -8.83 -2.56 -12.67
C THR A 91 -10.33 -2.41 -12.50
N HIS A 92 -10.91 -1.21 -12.62
CA HIS A 92 -12.36 -1.01 -12.52
C HIS A 92 -13.13 -1.88 -13.54
N LYS A 93 -12.58 -2.03 -14.76
CA LYS A 93 -13.14 -2.85 -15.85
C LYS A 93 -13.24 -4.35 -15.56
N HIS A 94 -12.67 -4.80 -14.44
CA HIS A 94 -12.79 -6.19 -14.00
C HIS A 94 -14.13 -6.50 -13.36
N HIS A 95 -14.89 -5.45 -13.02
CA HIS A 95 -16.11 -5.52 -12.24
C HIS A 95 -17.22 -4.77 -12.97
N GLU A 96 -18.46 -5.16 -12.70
CA GLU A 96 -19.63 -4.40 -13.12
C GLU A 96 -19.69 -3.08 -12.35
N GLN A 97 -20.10 -2.00 -13.02
CA GLN A 97 -20.12 -0.64 -12.46
C GLN A 97 -21.51 -0.05 -12.65
N PHE A 98 -22.03 0.61 -11.62
CA PHE A 98 -23.39 1.17 -11.62
C PHE A 98 -23.45 2.65 -12.04
N PHE A 99 -22.29 3.28 -12.20
CA PHE A 99 -22.15 4.70 -12.52
C PHE A 99 -21.10 4.89 -13.61
N GLU A 100 -21.11 6.04 -14.26
CA GLU A 100 -20.06 6.44 -15.20
C GLU A 100 -18.70 6.53 -14.49
N ILE A 101 -17.64 6.07 -15.15
CA ILE A 101 -16.30 5.98 -14.55
C ILE A 101 -15.66 7.36 -14.48
N PRO A 102 -15.37 7.90 -13.28
CA PRO A 102 -14.94 9.28 -13.13
C PRO A 102 -13.44 9.48 -13.32
N VAL A 103 -12.64 8.39 -13.32
CA VAL A 103 -11.19 8.42 -13.53
C VAL A 103 -10.90 8.09 -14.98
N THR A 104 -10.32 9.05 -15.71
CA THR A 104 -10.14 8.95 -17.16
C THR A 104 -8.68 8.86 -17.58
N LYS A 105 -7.73 9.03 -16.64
CA LYS A 105 -6.29 8.96 -16.91
C LYS A 105 -5.48 8.47 -15.72
N THR A 106 -4.30 7.95 -16.00
CA THR A 106 -3.28 7.65 -14.99
C THR A 106 -2.56 8.92 -14.53
N VAL A 107 -1.87 8.84 -13.40
CA VAL A 107 -0.98 9.89 -12.89
C VAL A 107 0.43 9.35 -12.73
N LYS A 108 1.42 10.24 -12.79
CA LYS A 108 2.82 9.88 -12.55
C LYS A 108 2.97 9.37 -11.12
N ARG A 109 3.64 8.23 -10.95
CA ARG A 109 3.97 7.70 -9.62
C ARG A 109 5.11 8.49 -9.01
N ASN A 110 4.93 8.90 -7.75
CA ASN A 110 6.02 9.40 -6.92
C ASN A 110 6.76 8.18 -6.33
N LYS A 111 7.95 7.87 -6.89
CA LYS A 111 8.72 6.68 -6.50
C LYS A 111 9.35 6.86 -5.12
N THR A 112 9.79 8.07 -4.75
CA THR A 112 10.27 8.40 -3.40
C THR A 112 9.23 8.11 -2.33
N LEU A 113 7.97 8.46 -2.57
CA LEU A 113 6.86 8.13 -1.68
C LEU A 113 6.66 6.62 -1.61
N ALA A 114 6.67 5.94 -2.76
CA ALA A 114 6.52 4.48 -2.80
C ALA A 114 7.62 3.76 -2.00
N ILE A 115 8.87 4.19 -2.13
CA ILE A 115 10.03 3.67 -1.39
C ILE A 115 9.88 3.90 0.11
N TYR A 116 9.62 5.17 0.52
CA TYR A 116 9.44 5.53 1.93
C TYR A 116 8.39 4.64 2.61
N LYS A 117 7.28 4.39 1.90
CA LYS A 117 6.15 3.60 2.39
C LYS A 117 6.43 2.12 2.48
N ALA A 118 7.10 1.56 1.47
CA ALA A 118 7.50 0.17 1.48
C ALA A 118 8.40 -0.10 2.69
N VAL A 119 9.43 0.74 2.89
CA VAL A 119 10.33 0.66 4.05
C VAL A 119 9.55 0.77 5.36
N ARG A 120 8.70 1.81 5.51
CA ARG A 120 7.89 2.03 6.72
C ARG A 120 6.94 0.86 7.01
N THR A 121 6.30 0.30 5.99
CA THR A 121 5.38 -0.84 6.13
C THR A 121 6.12 -2.10 6.58
N ILE A 122 7.24 -2.42 5.94
CA ILE A 122 8.06 -3.59 6.28
C ILE A 122 8.54 -3.49 7.74
N LEU A 123 9.14 -2.35 8.12
CA LEU A 123 9.58 -2.13 9.49
C LEU A 123 8.41 -2.20 10.49
N THR A 124 7.22 -1.71 10.13
CA THR A 124 6.02 -1.78 10.99
C THR A 124 5.66 -3.23 11.32
N MET A 125 5.71 -4.14 10.34
CA MET A 125 5.44 -5.57 10.55
C MET A 125 6.44 -6.20 11.53
N LEU A 126 7.65 -5.68 11.60
CA LEU A 126 8.72 -6.20 12.46
C LEU A 126 8.73 -5.61 13.88
N THR A 127 7.88 -4.62 14.18
CA THR A 127 7.87 -3.91 15.48
C THR A 127 7.58 -4.79 16.71
N ARG A 128 7.11 -6.02 16.52
CA ARG A 128 6.78 -6.96 17.60
C ARG A 128 7.58 -8.25 17.56
N THR A 129 8.65 -8.26 16.78
CA THR A 129 9.67 -9.32 16.76
C THR A 129 10.77 -9.02 17.79
N HIS A 130 11.81 -9.85 17.81
CA HIS A 130 13.04 -9.59 18.58
C HIS A 130 13.75 -8.28 18.17
N LEU A 131 13.48 -7.74 16.97
CA LEU A 131 14.04 -6.49 16.44
C LEU A 131 13.39 -5.21 17.00
N ARG A 132 12.38 -5.35 17.88
CA ARG A 132 11.56 -4.25 18.39
C ARG A 132 12.36 -3.08 18.96
N SER A 133 13.42 -3.35 19.72
CA SER A 133 14.25 -2.31 20.36
C SER A 133 14.93 -1.42 19.34
N GLN A 134 15.33 -1.97 18.19
CA GLN A 134 15.98 -1.24 17.10
C GLN A 134 14.96 -0.47 16.24
N ILE A 135 13.82 -1.10 15.93
CA ILE A 135 12.86 -0.57 14.96
C ILE A 135 11.88 0.44 15.58
N ARG A 136 11.41 0.20 16.80
CA ARG A 136 10.35 1.02 17.39
C ARG A 136 10.74 2.49 17.56
N PRO A 137 11.98 2.85 17.96
CA PRO A 137 12.40 4.25 18.05
C PRO A 137 12.32 4.97 16.70
N ILE A 138 12.82 4.37 15.62
CA ILE A 138 12.92 5.03 14.31
C ILE A 138 11.58 5.15 13.55
N ILE A 139 10.59 4.33 13.88
CA ILE A 139 9.22 4.45 13.36
C ILE A 139 8.43 5.51 14.13
N ARG A 140 8.73 5.70 15.42
CA ARG A 140 8.01 6.62 16.29
C ARG A 140 8.57 8.03 16.18
N GLY A 141 7.94 8.84 15.34
CA GLY A 141 8.30 10.24 15.16
C GLY A 141 8.87 10.50 13.78
N ILE A 142 9.49 11.67 13.64
CA ILE A 142 10.07 12.15 12.39
C ILE A 142 11.59 11.99 12.52
N HIS A 143 12.13 11.04 11.76
CA HIS A 143 13.55 10.72 11.76
C HIS A 143 14.04 10.71 10.32
N PRO A 144 15.31 11.05 10.07
CA PRO A 144 15.93 10.90 8.77
C PRO A 144 15.62 9.55 8.14
N PHE A 145 15.30 9.55 6.86
CA PHE A 145 14.94 8.34 6.14
C PHE A 145 16.08 7.32 6.13
N GLN A 146 17.34 7.79 6.10
CA GLN A 146 18.53 6.95 6.13
C GLN A 146 18.56 6.00 7.32
N LEU A 147 18.15 6.43 8.53
CA LEU A 147 18.10 5.57 9.71
C LEU A 147 17.17 4.35 9.51
N LYS A 148 16.12 4.50 8.69
CA LYS A 148 15.21 3.39 8.37
C LYS A 148 15.84 2.42 7.39
N LEU A 149 16.61 2.92 6.42
CA LEU A 149 17.36 2.10 5.48
C LEU A 149 18.47 1.33 6.21
N ASP A 150 19.19 1.99 7.13
CA ASP A 150 20.29 1.37 7.88
C ASP A 150 19.79 0.21 8.75
N VAL A 151 18.65 0.38 9.44
CA VAL A 151 18.04 -0.74 10.18
C VAL A 151 17.52 -1.81 9.24
N LEU A 152 16.95 -1.47 8.08
CA LEU A 152 16.49 -2.48 7.12
C LEU A 152 17.64 -3.32 6.54
N LYS A 153 18.84 -2.73 6.38
CA LYS A 153 20.05 -3.44 5.95
C LYS A 153 20.43 -4.58 6.91
N THR A 154 20.26 -4.40 8.21
CA THR A 154 20.64 -5.40 9.22
C THR A 154 19.67 -6.56 9.36
N ILE A 155 18.48 -6.47 8.77
CA ILE A 155 17.42 -7.48 8.93
C ILE A 155 17.67 -8.69 8.04
N ASP A 156 17.76 -9.87 8.65
CA ASP A 156 17.62 -11.15 7.98
C ASP A 156 16.25 -11.77 8.27
N PHE A 157 15.43 -11.97 7.22
CA PHE A 157 14.13 -12.61 7.37
C PHE A 157 14.22 -14.09 7.74
N SER A 158 15.37 -14.73 7.52
CA SER A 158 15.64 -16.12 7.88
C SER A 158 15.53 -16.36 9.40
N GLU A 159 15.83 -15.32 10.20
CA GLU A 159 15.81 -15.33 11.67
C GLU A 159 14.41 -15.01 12.25
N ILE A 160 13.43 -14.66 11.41
CA ILE A 160 12.09 -14.33 11.86
C ILE A 160 11.23 -15.60 11.90
N GLU A 161 10.84 -16.02 13.10
CA GLU A 161 9.90 -17.12 13.29
C GLU A 161 8.44 -16.67 13.24
N THR A 162 8.14 -15.55 13.92
CA THR A 162 6.79 -15.02 14.08
C THR A 162 6.82 -13.49 14.23
N PHE A 163 5.75 -12.80 13.81
CA PHE A 163 5.65 -11.35 13.87
C PHE A 163 4.90 -10.84 15.10
N HIS A 164 4.12 -11.70 15.78
CA HIS A 164 3.33 -11.34 16.98
C HIS A 164 2.41 -10.11 16.81
N GLN A 165 1.94 -9.85 15.58
CA GLN A 165 1.02 -8.75 15.29
C GLN A 165 -0.38 -9.07 15.84
N LYS A 166 -1.05 -8.05 16.43
CA LYS A 166 -2.33 -8.25 17.14
C LYS A 166 -3.48 -8.61 16.19
N ASN A 167 -3.51 -7.97 15.03
CA ASN A 167 -4.62 -8.03 14.07
C ASN A 167 -4.13 -8.44 12.68
N THR A 168 -2.98 -9.10 12.60
CA THR A 168 -2.36 -9.50 11.33
C THR A 168 -1.71 -10.86 11.56
N PRO A 169 -2.31 -11.95 11.06
CA PRO A 169 -1.69 -13.27 11.10
C PRO A 169 -0.30 -13.26 10.46
N ASP A 170 0.60 -14.13 10.91
CA ASP A 170 1.97 -14.16 10.38
C ASP A 170 2.02 -14.43 8.87
N ALA A 171 1.12 -15.27 8.35
CA ALA A 171 0.99 -15.49 6.91
C ALA A 171 0.63 -14.21 6.13
N ASP A 172 -0.16 -13.31 6.74
CA ASP A 172 -0.46 -12.01 6.16
C ASP A 172 0.70 -11.02 6.27
N ALA A 173 1.43 -11.03 7.39
CA ALA A 173 2.63 -10.20 7.55
C ALA A 173 3.70 -10.58 6.51
N TRP A 174 3.96 -11.88 6.33
CA TRP A 174 4.83 -12.42 5.30
C TRP A 174 4.43 -11.98 3.89
N LYS A 175 3.15 -12.16 3.54
CA LYS A 175 2.57 -11.72 2.27
C LYS A 175 2.77 -10.21 2.06
N ILE A 176 2.49 -9.39 3.08
CA ILE A 176 2.63 -7.92 3.01
C ILE A 176 4.09 -7.57 2.68
N ILE A 177 5.06 -8.10 3.43
CA ILE A 177 6.48 -7.81 3.21
C ILE A 177 6.90 -8.20 1.79
N ALA A 178 6.62 -9.43 1.36
CA ALA A 178 6.99 -9.91 0.04
C ALA A 178 6.34 -9.11 -1.09
N PHE A 179 5.07 -8.73 -0.93
CA PHE A 179 4.35 -7.92 -1.92
C PHE A 179 4.96 -6.52 -2.05
N TYR A 180 5.25 -5.85 -0.93
CA TYR A 180 5.83 -4.50 -0.97
C TYR A 180 7.25 -4.50 -1.55
N LEU A 181 8.10 -5.48 -1.19
CA LEU A 181 9.44 -5.64 -1.77
C LEU A 181 9.37 -5.79 -3.29
N ALA A 182 8.64 -6.80 -3.78
CA ALA A 182 8.58 -7.09 -5.20
C ALA A 182 7.88 -5.98 -6.01
N GLN A 183 6.81 -5.38 -5.48
CA GLN A 183 6.12 -4.29 -6.17
C GLN A 183 7.02 -3.05 -6.29
N ASN A 184 7.79 -2.73 -5.24
CA ASN A 184 8.64 -1.56 -5.25
C ASN A 184 9.87 -1.76 -6.15
N GLU A 185 10.47 -2.94 -6.13
CA GLU A 185 11.54 -3.34 -7.05
C GLU A 185 11.12 -3.16 -8.53
N LEU A 186 9.97 -3.73 -8.91
CA LEU A 186 9.44 -3.62 -10.27
C LEU A 186 9.12 -2.17 -10.68
N LEU A 187 8.64 -1.36 -9.74
CA LEU A 187 8.33 0.05 -9.98
C LEU A 187 9.61 0.87 -10.23
N ILE A 188 10.67 0.63 -9.45
CA ILE A 188 11.89 1.43 -9.55
C ILE A 188 12.65 1.06 -10.81
N GLU A 189 13.03 -0.21 -10.93
CA GLU A 189 13.91 -0.73 -11.98
C GLU A 189 13.24 -0.78 -13.35
N LYS A 190 11.98 -1.25 -13.39
CA LYS A 190 11.30 -1.55 -14.66
C LYS A 190 10.18 -0.57 -14.99
N ASN A 191 9.87 0.36 -14.08
CA ASN A 191 8.71 1.25 -14.19
C ASN A 191 7.39 0.48 -14.37
N ILE A 192 7.30 -0.72 -13.78
CA ILE A 192 6.13 -1.60 -13.88
C ILE A 192 5.29 -1.49 -12.61
N GLU A 193 4.05 -1.03 -12.76
CA GLU A 193 3.07 -1.11 -11.68
C GLU A 193 2.33 -2.44 -11.69
N VAL A 194 2.16 -3.03 -10.50
CA VAL A 194 1.50 -4.32 -10.30
C VAL A 194 0.31 -4.17 -9.37
N TYR A 195 -0.88 -4.51 -9.87
CA TYR A 195 -2.15 -4.37 -9.15
C TYR A 195 -2.86 -5.71 -8.88
N SER A 196 -2.26 -6.83 -9.29
CA SER A 196 -2.84 -8.16 -9.12
C SER A 196 -1.78 -9.16 -8.68
N LYS A 197 -2.20 -10.17 -7.90
CA LYS A 197 -1.32 -11.26 -7.46
C LYS A 197 -0.78 -12.04 -8.65
N GLU A 198 -1.60 -12.26 -9.66
CA GLU A 198 -1.24 -12.99 -10.88
C GLU A 198 -0.14 -12.26 -11.65
N LYS A 199 -0.27 -10.94 -11.81
CA LYS A 199 0.74 -10.14 -12.49
C LYS A 199 2.04 -10.12 -11.68
N LEU A 200 1.96 -10.04 -10.34
CA LEU A 200 3.13 -10.09 -9.48
C LEU A 200 3.88 -11.43 -9.62
N LEU A 201 3.16 -12.55 -9.54
CA LEU A 201 3.74 -13.89 -9.60
C LEU A 201 4.30 -14.25 -10.97
N LYS A 202 3.77 -13.64 -12.05
CA LYS A 202 4.39 -13.74 -13.38
C LYS A 202 5.74 -13.03 -13.45
N GLN A 203 5.94 -11.97 -12.67
CA GLN A 203 7.16 -11.16 -12.70
C GLN A 203 8.19 -11.62 -11.67
N VAL A 204 7.73 -12.08 -10.51
CA VAL A 204 8.58 -12.54 -9.39
C VAL A 204 8.01 -13.86 -8.86
N PRO A 205 8.20 -14.98 -9.57
CA PRO A 205 7.63 -16.28 -9.17
C PRO A 205 8.22 -16.81 -7.87
N ALA A 206 9.46 -16.41 -7.53
CA ALA A 206 10.17 -16.86 -6.33
C ALA A 206 9.45 -16.52 -5.00
N ILE A 207 8.55 -15.54 -4.99
CA ILE A 207 7.78 -15.16 -3.79
C ILE A 207 6.39 -15.83 -3.71
N ALA A 208 6.11 -16.83 -4.54
CA ALA A 208 4.79 -17.47 -4.63
C ALA A 208 4.27 -17.97 -3.29
N ASP A 209 5.12 -18.58 -2.47
CA ASP A 209 4.71 -19.15 -1.19
C ASP A 209 4.21 -18.09 -0.22
N PHE A 210 4.82 -16.89 -0.23
CA PHE A 210 4.36 -15.75 0.55
C PHE A 210 3.02 -15.20 0.03
N ILE A 211 2.90 -14.98 -1.28
CA ILE A 211 1.70 -14.38 -1.89
C ILE A 211 0.47 -15.27 -1.75
N LEU A 212 0.67 -16.58 -1.87
CA LEU A 212 -0.36 -17.60 -1.76
C LEU A 212 -0.57 -18.09 -0.32
N ARG A 213 0.17 -17.55 0.65
CA ARG A 213 0.10 -17.91 2.08
C ARG A 213 0.28 -19.41 2.33
N LYS A 214 1.20 -20.03 1.59
CA LYS A 214 1.60 -21.43 1.83
C LYS A 214 2.49 -21.51 3.08
N LYS A 215 2.83 -22.74 3.49
CA LYS A 215 3.83 -22.97 4.53
C LYS A 215 5.17 -22.38 4.08
N ILE A 216 5.72 -21.46 4.88
CA ILE A 216 6.97 -20.77 4.57
C ILE A 216 8.16 -21.63 5.01
N SER A 217 9.00 -22.04 4.05
CA SER A 217 10.24 -22.77 4.31
C SER A 217 11.39 -21.83 4.68
N GLN A 218 12.48 -22.38 5.20
CA GLN A 218 13.70 -21.59 5.46
C GLN A 218 14.29 -21.03 4.16
N GLU A 219 14.29 -21.82 3.09
CA GLU A 219 14.73 -21.40 1.76
C GLU A 219 13.92 -20.20 1.23
N ALA A 220 12.59 -20.21 1.43
CA ALA A 220 11.74 -19.09 1.06
C ALA A 220 12.14 -17.82 1.84
N LYS A 221 12.42 -17.93 3.15
CA LYS A 221 12.89 -16.79 3.95
C LYS A 221 14.23 -16.25 3.46
N ASN A 222 15.18 -17.12 3.12
CA ASN A 222 16.46 -16.72 2.54
C ASN A 222 16.26 -15.97 1.22
N THR A 223 15.39 -16.49 0.35
CA THR A 223 15.01 -15.84 -0.92
C THR A 223 14.44 -14.44 -0.69
N LEU A 224 13.63 -14.26 0.37
CA LEU A 224 13.08 -12.96 0.72
C LEU A 224 14.15 -11.99 1.24
N THR A 225 15.14 -12.48 2.00
CA THR A 225 16.30 -11.70 2.43
C THR A 225 17.14 -11.23 1.23
N GLU A 226 17.39 -12.12 0.27
CA GLU A 226 18.09 -11.76 -0.97
C GLU A 226 17.33 -10.71 -1.77
N LEU A 227 16.01 -10.88 -1.94
CA LEU A 227 15.16 -9.90 -2.60
C LEU A 227 15.22 -8.53 -1.91
N LYS A 228 15.22 -8.51 -0.57
CA LYS A 228 15.38 -7.28 0.22
C LYS A 228 16.74 -6.62 0.01
N ASN A 229 17.81 -7.41 -0.05
CA ASN A 229 19.17 -6.88 -0.29
C ASN A 229 19.29 -6.28 -1.70
N ASN A 230 18.77 -6.97 -2.72
CA ASN A 230 18.71 -6.44 -4.09
C ASN A 230 17.89 -5.15 -4.17
N TRP A 231 16.73 -5.14 -3.51
CA TRP A 231 15.89 -3.94 -3.45
C TRP A 231 16.55 -2.76 -2.74
N LEU A 232 17.35 -3.00 -1.70
CA LEU A 232 18.14 -1.95 -1.06
C LEU A 232 19.19 -1.36 -2.02
N GLN A 233 19.84 -2.19 -2.83
CA GLN A 233 20.77 -1.71 -3.87
C GLN A 233 20.03 -0.88 -4.93
N THR A 234 18.85 -1.33 -5.35
CA THR A 234 17.94 -0.59 -6.25
C THR A 234 17.57 0.77 -5.68
N ILE A 235 17.26 0.87 -4.39
CA ILE A 235 16.98 2.16 -3.72
C ILE A 235 18.21 3.08 -3.74
N GLU A 236 19.40 2.55 -3.47
CA GLU A 236 20.65 3.33 -3.51
C GLU A 236 20.94 3.86 -4.92
N ASN A 237 20.72 3.03 -5.94
CA ASN A 237 20.89 3.40 -7.34
C ASN A 237 19.80 4.39 -7.81
N TYR A 238 18.61 4.35 -7.20
CA TYR A 238 17.53 5.27 -7.54
C TYR A 238 17.95 6.72 -7.31
N GLY A 239 18.58 7.03 -6.17
CA GLY A 239 19.13 8.36 -5.94
C GLY A 239 19.41 8.67 -4.47
N ASN A 240 19.97 9.85 -4.23
CA ASN A 240 20.33 10.30 -2.89
C ASN A 240 19.12 10.86 -2.14
N PHE A 241 18.75 10.21 -1.04
CA PHE A 241 17.65 10.64 -0.18
C PHE A 241 18.14 11.65 0.86
N THR A 242 17.56 12.84 0.85
CA THR A 242 17.83 13.86 1.88
C THR A 242 16.58 14.12 2.71
N SER A 243 16.74 14.14 4.03
CA SER A 243 15.66 14.50 4.96
C SER A 243 15.93 15.86 5.57
N ASN A 244 15.02 16.81 5.37
CA ASN A 244 15.01 18.09 6.05
C ASN A 244 13.72 18.20 6.87
N GLU A 245 13.84 18.14 8.20
CA GLU A 245 12.71 17.99 9.12
C GLU A 245 11.78 16.83 8.71
N HIS A 246 10.56 17.17 8.28
CA HIS A 246 9.53 16.23 7.85
C HIS A 246 9.52 15.99 6.33
N ILE A 247 10.37 16.66 5.57
CA ILE A 247 10.42 16.57 4.10
C ILE A 247 11.51 15.60 3.69
N LEU A 248 11.13 14.58 2.91
CA LEU A 248 12.02 13.67 2.22
C LEU A 248 12.12 14.09 0.75
N SER A 249 13.34 14.19 0.22
CA SER A 249 13.59 14.54 -1.18
C SER A 249 14.52 13.54 -1.86
N CYS A 250 14.24 13.20 -3.12
CA CYS A 250 15.11 12.42 -4.01
C CYS A 250 14.62 12.63 -5.46
N ASN A 251 15.53 12.80 -6.43
CA ASN A 251 15.20 12.96 -7.86
C ASN A 251 14.11 13.99 -8.19
N ASN A 252 14.10 15.14 -7.51
CA ASN A 252 13.07 16.20 -7.62
C ASN A 252 11.67 15.78 -7.14
N GLU A 253 11.54 14.62 -6.49
CA GLU A 253 10.32 14.20 -5.80
C GLU A 253 10.42 14.61 -4.33
N HIS A 254 9.35 15.22 -3.81
CA HIS A 254 9.26 15.66 -2.43
C HIS A 254 8.09 14.98 -1.73
N VAL A 255 8.33 14.56 -0.48
CA VAL A 255 7.37 13.82 0.33
C VAL A 255 7.31 14.42 1.73
N ASP A 256 6.11 14.77 2.17
CA ASP A 256 5.84 15.06 3.59
C ASP A 256 5.74 13.73 4.34
N MET A 257 6.70 13.40 5.20
CA MET A 257 6.77 12.13 5.94
C MET A 257 5.75 12.02 7.08
N VAL A 258 5.08 13.11 7.46
CA VAL A 258 4.05 13.14 8.53
C VAL A 258 2.68 12.88 7.94
N LYS A 259 2.32 13.65 6.91
CA LYS A 259 1.08 13.46 6.16
C LYS A 259 1.18 12.27 5.20
N GLU A 260 2.42 11.90 4.89
CA GLU A 260 2.81 10.82 4.00
C GLU A 260 2.18 10.95 2.60
N ILE A 261 2.33 12.16 2.03
CA ILE A 261 1.84 12.59 0.72
C ILE A 261 3.00 13.10 -0.15
N SER A 262 2.81 13.06 -1.46
CA SER A 262 3.64 13.84 -2.39
C SER A 262 3.35 15.33 -2.20
N LEU A 263 4.40 16.16 -2.27
CA LEU A 263 4.30 17.61 -2.38
C LEU A 263 4.37 18.07 -3.83
#